data_AF-G4SUS4-F1
#
_entry.id   AF-G4SUS4-F1
#
_cell.length_a   1.000
_cell.length_b   1.000
_cell.length_c   1.000
_cell.angle_alpha   90.00
_cell.angle_beta   90.00
_cell.angle_gamma   90.00
#
_symmetry.space_group_name_H-M   'P 1'
#
loop_
_entity.id
_entity.type
_entity.pdbx_description
1 polymer ?
#
loop_
_entity_poly.entity_id
_entity_poly.type
_entity_poly.pdbx_seq_one_letter_code
_entity_poly.pdbx_strand_id
1 'polypeptide(L)'
;MRGNVNPYFGVYKEPTYRVSVQMTRLSETQWQKIIQQLSQRASFISRLLLNDIPENIETVFKDVGVHLLPNSYKDFKVSCDCPDYAVPCKHIAGVCYRLAGQFDRDPFLLFEMRGLAPEKLLQDLALSPLGKVLSDAKSGTAAELAPVESFYTRPKFTEIPDEISLKSFWQGRHPLPNSIEPSEPAAVPAMLIKKGGDFPAFWQKQNSFIEVMEDFYLRMRKNTLKEL
;
A
#
# COMPACT_ATOMS: atom_id res chain seq x y z
N MET A 1 12.41 9.19 33.49
CA MET A 1 13.44 10.01 32.79
C MET A 1 14.46 10.47 33.80
N ARG A 2 15.75 10.46 33.47
CA ARG A 2 16.80 10.96 34.37
C ARG A 2 16.96 12.47 34.20
N GLY A 3 17.20 13.19 35.29
CA GLY A 3 17.55 14.60 35.29
C GLY A 3 19.05 14.82 35.52
N ASN A 4 19.51 16.06 35.40
CA ASN A 4 20.91 16.38 35.71
C ASN A 4 21.07 16.71 37.19
N VAL A 5 22.21 16.30 37.75
CA VAL A 5 22.73 16.83 39.01
C VAL A 5 23.05 18.31 38.79
N ASN A 6 22.54 19.18 39.66
CA ASN A 6 22.84 20.60 39.61
C ASN A 6 22.95 21.17 41.03
N PRO A 7 24.19 21.35 41.54
CA PRO A 7 24.42 21.90 42.87
C PRO A 7 23.83 23.29 43.09
N TYR A 8 23.70 24.12 42.04
CA TYR A 8 23.11 25.46 42.13
C TYR A 8 21.63 25.43 42.56
N PHE A 9 20.92 24.34 42.26
CA PHE A 9 19.52 24.14 42.66
C PHE A 9 19.37 23.15 43.83
N GLY A 10 20.45 22.84 44.55
CA GLY A 10 20.42 21.89 45.68
C GLY A 10 20.20 20.43 45.27
N VAL A 11 20.38 20.09 43.99
CA VAL A 11 20.22 18.72 43.47
C VAL A 11 21.58 18.05 43.45
N TYR A 12 21.88 17.27 44.49
CA TYR A 12 23.17 16.59 44.70
C TYR A 12 23.20 15.12 44.23
N LYS A 13 22.03 14.53 43.96
CA LYS A 13 21.89 13.17 43.41
C LYS A 13 21.06 13.23 42.14
N GLU A 14 21.36 12.36 41.17
CA GLU A 14 20.64 12.29 39.90
C GLU A 14 19.15 12.04 40.17
N PRO A 15 18.26 13.02 39.88
CA PRO A 15 16.83 12.84 40.12
C PRO A 15 16.20 12.03 38.98
N THR A 16 15.08 11.39 39.28
CA THR A 16 14.27 10.68 38.28
C THR A 16 12.87 11.26 38.24
N TYR A 17 12.38 11.53 37.04
CA TYR A 17 11.08 12.15 36.77
C TYR A 17 10.13 11.18 36.07
N ARG A 18 8.86 11.20 36.50
CA ARG A 18 7.75 10.52 35.83
C ARG A 18 7.21 11.43 34.73
N VAL A 19 7.27 10.94 33.50
CA VAL A 19 6.75 11.63 32.32
C VAL A 19 5.62 10.80 31.74
N SER A 20 4.50 11.43 31.43
CA SER A 20 3.40 10.83 30.70
C SER A 20 3.10 11.64 29.44
N VAL A 21 2.84 10.94 28.34
CA VAL A 21 2.38 11.50 27.07
C VAL A 21 1.21 10.65 26.63
N GLN A 22 0.05 11.28 26.48
CA GLN A 22 -1.17 10.64 26.03
C GLN A 22 -1.72 11.43 24.86
N MET A 23 -2.33 10.75 23.89
CA MET A 23 -3.02 11.39 22.79
C MET A 23 -4.52 11.28 22.99
N THR A 24 -5.26 12.27 22.47
CA THR A 24 -6.71 12.31 22.56
C THR A 24 -7.30 11.14 21.78
N ARG A 25 -7.98 10.24 22.51
CA ARG A 25 -8.64 9.06 21.95
C ARG A 25 -9.88 9.45 21.16
N LEU A 26 -10.16 8.68 20.11
CA LEU A 26 -11.42 8.77 19.37
C LEU A 26 -12.46 7.89 20.05
N SER A 27 -13.73 8.30 19.95
CA SER A 27 -14.85 7.51 20.44
C SER A 27 -15.09 6.28 19.56
N GLU A 28 -15.72 5.24 20.12
CA GLU A 28 -16.11 4.04 19.37
C GLU A 28 -16.98 4.40 18.15
N THR A 29 -17.90 5.37 18.28
CA THR A 29 -18.75 5.82 17.17
C THR A 29 -17.96 6.49 16.03
N GLN A 30 -16.87 7.19 16.35
CA GLN A 30 -15.98 7.77 15.34
C GLN A 30 -15.21 6.65 14.64
N TRP A 31 -14.67 5.69 15.40
CA TRP A 31 -13.98 4.54 14.83
C TRP A 31 -14.85 3.71 13.89
N GLN A 32 -16.09 3.44 14.27
CA GLN A 32 -17.04 2.72 13.42
C GLN A 32 -17.24 3.43 12.06
N LYS A 33 -17.42 4.76 12.07
CA LYS A 33 -17.55 5.55 10.83
C LYS A 33 -16.27 5.51 9.98
N ILE A 34 -15.11 5.63 10.61
CA ILE A 34 -13.81 5.60 9.94
C ILE A 34 -13.56 4.24 9.29
N ILE A 35 -13.78 3.15 10.03
CA ILE A 35 -13.62 1.78 9.53
C ILE A 35 -14.59 1.53 8.38
N GLN A 36 -15.84 1.99 8.49
CA GLN A 36 -16.81 1.90 7.39
C GLN A 36 -16.30 2.60 6.12
N GLN A 37 -15.75 3.82 6.23
CA GLN A 37 -15.20 4.54 5.07
C GLN A 37 -13.93 3.89 4.51
N LEU A 38 -13.02 3.41 5.37
CA LEU A 38 -11.82 2.67 4.95
C LEU A 38 -12.20 1.38 4.20
N SER A 39 -13.22 0.68 4.68
CA SER A 39 -13.69 -0.59 4.10
C SER A 39 -14.33 -0.47 2.71
N GLN A 40 -14.63 0.76 2.26
CA GLN A 40 -15.20 1.00 0.91
C GLN A 40 -14.11 1.13 -0.16
N ARG A 41 -12.84 1.23 0.21
CA ARG A 41 -11.73 1.54 -0.71
C ARG A 41 -10.66 0.46 -0.63
N ALA A 42 -10.64 -0.41 -1.63
CA ALA A 42 -9.71 -1.53 -1.71
C ALA A 42 -8.23 -1.13 -1.52
N SER A 43 -7.83 0.05 -2.01
CA SER A 43 -6.47 0.58 -1.87
C SER A 43 -6.06 0.85 -0.43
N PHE A 44 -6.99 1.25 0.44
CA PHE A 44 -6.72 1.46 1.85
C PHE A 44 -6.64 0.15 2.60
N ILE A 45 -7.59 -0.75 2.34
CA ILE A 45 -7.61 -2.08 2.95
C ILE A 45 -6.34 -2.84 2.64
N SER A 46 -5.93 -2.91 1.37
CA SER A 46 -4.75 -3.67 0.96
C SER A 46 -3.48 -3.18 1.64
N ARG A 47 -3.25 -1.87 1.70
CA ARG A 47 -2.10 -1.28 2.38
C ARG A 47 -2.13 -1.52 3.89
N LEU A 48 -3.29 -1.30 4.53
CA LEU A 48 -3.42 -1.53 5.97
C LEU A 48 -3.21 -3.00 6.33
N LEU A 49 -3.71 -3.94 5.52
CA LEU A 49 -3.43 -5.38 5.70
C LEU A 49 -1.95 -5.74 5.51
N LEU A 50 -1.16 -4.89 4.86
CA LEU A 50 0.29 -5.02 4.71
C LEU A 50 1.07 -4.25 5.79
N ASN A 51 0.39 -3.75 6.83
CA ASN A 51 0.94 -2.91 7.88
C ASN A 51 1.52 -1.57 7.37
N ASP A 52 0.99 -1.07 6.23
CA ASP A 52 1.35 0.21 5.63
C ASP A 52 0.22 1.23 5.85
N ILE A 53 0.56 2.42 6.36
CA ILE A 53 -0.40 3.53 6.51
C ILE A 53 -0.36 4.40 5.24
N PRO A 54 -1.45 4.44 4.45
CA PRO A 54 -1.51 5.22 3.22
C PRO A 54 -1.35 6.72 3.48
N GLU A 55 -0.56 7.42 2.65
CA GLU A 55 -0.30 8.87 2.80
C GLU A 55 -1.57 9.73 2.85
N ASN A 56 -2.60 9.33 2.10
CA ASN A 56 -3.88 10.02 2.03
C ASN A 56 -4.91 9.52 3.05
N ILE A 57 -4.52 8.71 4.04
CA ILE A 57 -5.46 8.17 5.05
C ILE A 57 -6.18 9.29 5.82
N GLU A 58 -5.51 10.42 6.06
CA GLU A 58 -6.06 11.61 6.73
C GLU A 58 -7.33 12.15 6.07
N THR A 59 -7.51 11.92 4.75
CA THR A 59 -8.76 12.33 4.06
C THR A 59 -9.99 11.67 4.67
N VAL A 60 -9.90 10.39 5.03
CA VAL A 60 -11.00 9.63 5.64
C VAL A 60 -11.31 10.13 7.04
N PHE A 61 -10.28 10.48 7.81
CA PHE A 61 -10.46 11.02 9.16
C PHE A 61 -11.12 12.40 9.11
N LYS A 62 -10.70 13.25 8.17
CA LYS A 62 -11.27 14.59 7.94
C LYS A 62 -12.76 14.54 7.59
N ASP A 63 -13.19 13.55 6.79
CA ASP A 63 -14.60 13.38 6.44
C ASP A 63 -15.49 13.09 7.67
N VAL A 64 -14.91 12.52 8.73
CA VAL A 64 -15.57 12.25 10.02
C VAL A 64 -15.38 13.43 11.02
N GLY A 65 -14.65 14.49 10.61
CA GLY A 65 -14.37 15.66 11.43
C GLY A 65 -13.29 15.44 12.50
N VAL A 66 -12.41 14.45 12.30
CA VAL A 66 -11.32 14.10 13.22
C VAL A 66 -9.99 13.97 12.47
N HIS A 67 -8.92 13.68 13.20
CA HIS A 67 -7.58 13.44 12.64
C HIS A 67 -6.98 12.18 13.25
N LEU A 68 -6.22 11.41 12.46
CA LEU A 68 -5.42 10.29 12.97
C LEU A 68 -4.15 10.86 13.60
N LEU A 69 -3.44 11.69 12.84
CA LEU A 69 -2.28 12.43 13.30
C LEU A 69 -2.70 13.60 14.19
N PRO A 70 -1.87 13.97 15.19
CA PRO A 70 -2.12 15.16 15.99
C PRO A 70 -2.05 16.40 15.09
N ASN A 71 -3.10 17.23 15.13
CA ASN A 71 -3.15 18.48 14.37
C ASN A 71 -2.64 19.66 15.21
N SER A 72 -2.77 19.57 16.54
CA SER A 72 -2.28 20.59 17.45
C SER A 72 -1.71 20.00 18.73
N TYR A 73 -0.94 20.81 19.47
CA TYR A 73 -0.43 20.41 20.78
C TYR A 73 -1.54 20.05 21.79
N LYS A 74 -2.75 20.60 21.62
CA LYS A 74 -3.91 20.30 22.48
C LYS A 74 -4.40 18.86 22.33
N ASP A 75 -4.03 18.19 21.25
CA ASP A 75 -4.36 16.78 21.03
C ASP A 75 -3.54 15.87 21.94
N PHE A 76 -2.46 16.38 22.52
CA PHE A 76 -1.64 15.70 23.52
C PHE A 76 -1.98 16.17 24.94
N LYS A 77 -2.11 15.20 25.85
CA LYS A 77 -2.09 15.42 27.29
C LYS A 77 -0.74 14.94 27.79
N VAL A 78 0.11 15.89 28.18
CA VAL A 78 1.45 15.60 28.69
C VAL A 78 1.56 16.00 30.15
N SER A 79 2.34 15.24 30.93
CA SER A 79 2.67 15.60 32.29
C SER A 79 4.11 15.21 32.62
N CYS A 80 4.78 16.03 33.42
CA CYS A 80 6.10 15.73 33.96
C CYS A 80 6.16 16.28 35.39
N ASP A 81 6.70 15.52 36.33
CA ASP A 81 6.90 15.94 37.73
C ASP A 81 8.24 16.67 37.96
N CYS A 82 8.90 17.12 36.89
CA CYS A 82 10.12 17.89 37.00
C CYS A 82 9.86 19.34 37.43
N PRO A 83 10.84 20.03 38.05
CA PRO A 83 10.68 21.41 38.52
C PRO A 83 10.65 22.46 37.39
N ASP A 84 10.59 22.05 36.13
CA ASP A 84 10.54 22.93 34.96
C ASP A 84 9.08 23.25 34.62
N TYR A 85 8.76 24.55 34.55
CA TYR A 85 7.43 25.05 34.22
C TYR A 85 7.15 25.10 32.71
N ALA A 86 8.18 24.92 31.85
CA ALA A 86 8.00 24.93 30.41
C ALA A 86 7.29 23.65 29.91
N VAL A 87 6.38 23.84 28.94
CA VAL A 87 5.63 22.75 28.32
C VAL A 87 5.75 22.86 26.79
N PRO A 88 6.36 21.87 26.10
CA PRO A 88 7.02 20.68 26.64
C PRO A 88 8.39 21.00 27.29
N CYS A 89 8.67 20.44 28.47
CA CYS A 89 10.01 20.46 29.04
C CYS A 89 10.93 19.46 28.30
N LYS A 90 12.24 19.52 28.55
CA LYS A 90 13.22 18.61 27.92
C LYS A 90 12.91 17.12 28.09
N HIS A 91 12.28 16.74 29.20
CA HIS A 91 11.91 15.34 29.46
C HIS A 91 10.71 14.90 28.62
N ILE A 92 9.69 15.75 28.47
CA ILE A 92 8.55 15.50 27.59
C ILE A 92 9.04 15.42 26.14
N ALA A 93 9.86 16.38 25.71
CA ALA A 93 10.47 16.36 24.38
C ALA A 93 11.26 15.06 24.13
N GLY A 94 12.03 14.60 25.11
CA GLY A 94 12.76 13.32 25.03
C GLY A 94 11.84 12.10 24.90
N VAL A 95 10.70 12.07 25.60
CA VAL A 95 9.70 11.00 25.43
C VAL A 95 9.09 11.07 24.02
N CYS A 96 8.67 12.25 23.56
CA CYS A 96 8.10 12.43 22.22
C CYS A 96 9.09 11.99 21.12
N TYR A 97 10.37 12.31 21.27
CA TYR A 97 11.41 11.88 20.34
C TYR A 97 11.53 10.35 20.30
N ARG A 98 11.52 9.69 21.47
CA ARG A 98 11.55 8.22 21.53
C ARG A 98 10.28 7.58 20.97
N LEU A 99 9.14 8.20 21.19
CA LEU A 99 7.84 7.78 20.66
C LEU A 99 7.82 7.86 19.13
N ALA A 100 8.32 8.96 18.55
CA ALA A 100 8.43 9.11 17.10
C ALA A 100 9.22 7.95 16.46
N GLY A 101 10.37 7.60 17.05
CA GLY A 101 11.15 6.45 16.58
C GLY A 101 10.48 5.08 16.78
N GLN A 102 9.43 4.97 17.62
CA GLN A 102 8.59 3.77 17.67
C GLN A 102 7.57 3.77 16.53
N PHE A 103 6.98 4.92 16.19
CA PHE A 103 6.07 5.04 15.05
C PHE A 103 6.75 4.76 13.72
N ASP A 104 8.02 5.14 13.58
CA ASP A 104 8.81 4.83 12.38
C ASP A 104 9.01 3.30 12.20
N ARG A 105 8.97 2.53 13.29
CA ARG A 105 9.13 1.07 13.28
C ARG A 105 7.80 0.34 13.15
N ASP A 106 6.81 0.82 13.89
CA ASP A 106 5.46 0.28 13.91
C ASP A 106 4.44 1.44 13.87
N PRO A 107 3.96 1.80 12.67
CA PRO A 107 3.06 2.92 12.50
C PRO A 107 1.68 2.64 13.11
N PHE A 108 1.32 1.36 13.35
CA PHE A 108 0.01 1.01 13.87
C PHE A 108 -0.18 1.34 15.35
N LEU A 109 0.92 1.59 16.07
CA LEU A 109 0.89 2.16 17.44
C LEU A 109 0.13 3.50 17.48
N LEU A 110 0.01 4.24 16.37
CA LEU A 110 -0.82 5.44 16.29
C LEU A 110 -2.30 5.14 16.53
N PHE A 111 -2.82 4.04 15.98
CA PHE A 111 -4.21 3.61 16.21
C PHE A 111 -4.42 3.23 17.68
N GLU A 112 -3.47 2.52 18.27
CA GLU A 112 -3.52 2.12 19.68
C GLU A 112 -3.53 3.34 20.60
N MET A 113 -2.68 4.33 20.33
CA MET A 113 -2.67 5.59 21.06
C MET A 113 -3.97 6.39 20.89
N ARG A 114 -4.64 6.27 19.74
CA ARG A 114 -5.99 6.82 19.50
C ARG A 114 -7.12 5.96 20.09
N GLY A 115 -6.80 4.86 20.75
CA GLY A 115 -7.74 4.01 21.47
C GLY A 115 -8.32 2.83 20.67
N LEU A 116 -7.70 2.45 19.54
CA LEU A 116 -8.10 1.27 18.76
C LEU A 116 -6.95 0.28 18.66
N ALA A 117 -7.16 -0.95 19.13
CA ALA A 117 -6.17 -2.01 19.00
C ALA A 117 -5.90 -2.32 17.51
N PRO A 118 -4.62 -2.42 17.08
CA PRO A 118 -4.26 -2.76 15.70
C PRO A 118 -4.96 -4.02 15.19
N GLU A 119 -5.08 -5.05 16.02
CA GLU A 119 -5.70 -6.32 15.68
C GLU A 119 -7.20 -6.15 15.41
N LYS A 120 -7.87 -5.30 16.19
CA LYS A 120 -9.29 -4.98 15.99
C LYS A 120 -9.49 -4.25 14.67
N LEU A 121 -8.64 -3.27 14.36
CA LEU A 121 -8.69 -2.56 13.07
C LEU A 121 -8.56 -3.54 11.90
N LEU A 122 -7.53 -4.40 11.93
CA LEU A 122 -7.26 -5.36 10.86
C LEU A 122 -8.38 -6.39 10.73
N GLN A 123 -8.93 -6.87 11.85
CA GLN A 123 -10.05 -7.79 11.88
C GLN A 123 -11.31 -7.17 11.26
N ASP A 124 -11.68 -5.96 11.68
CA ASP A 124 -12.87 -5.28 11.17
C ASP A 124 -12.75 -4.99 9.67
N LEU A 125 -11.55 -4.61 9.20
CA LEU A 125 -11.28 -4.43 7.78
C LEU A 125 -11.36 -5.75 7.01
N ALA A 126 -10.78 -6.84 7.54
CA ALA A 126 -10.82 -8.16 6.91
C ALA A 126 -12.24 -8.76 6.86
N LEU A 127 -13.11 -8.43 7.83
CA LEU A 127 -14.51 -8.89 7.84
C LEU A 127 -15.40 -8.15 6.84
N SER A 128 -14.98 -6.99 6.33
CA SER A 128 -15.73 -6.26 5.31
C SER A 128 -15.84 -7.05 3.99
N PRO A 129 -16.87 -6.82 3.16
CA PRO A 129 -17.03 -7.56 1.89
C PRO A 129 -15.79 -7.49 0.99
N LEU A 130 -15.19 -6.30 0.85
CA LEU A 130 -13.94 -6.13 0.08
C LEU A 130 -12.73 -6.72 0.80
N GLY A 131 -12.67 -6.58 2.13
CA GLY A 131 -11.57 -7.11 2.93
C GLY A 131 -11.50 -8.62 2.92
N LYS A 132 -12.62 -9.34 2.87
CA LYS A 132 -12.64 -10.80 2.72
C LYS A 132 -11.96 -11.22 1.43
N VAL A 133 -12.36 -10.63 0.30
CA VAL A 133 -11.76 -10.92 -1.01
C VAL A 133 -10.26 -10.62 -1.02
N LEU A 134 -9.83 -9.50 -0.43
CA LEU A 134 -8.42 -9.10 -0.38
C LEU A 134 -7.60 -9.95 0.61
N SER A 135 -8.16 -10.34 1.74
CA SER A 135 -7.53 -11.22 2.72
C SER A 135 -7.38 -12.62 2.14
N ASP A 136 -8.40 -13.14 1.46
CA ASP A 136 -8.36 -14.43 0.78
C ASP A 136 -7.31 -14.42 -0.35
N ALA A 137 -7.18 -13.31 -1.09
CA ALA A 137 -6.13 -13.16 -2.10
C ALA A 137 -4.72 -13.11 -1.48
N LYS A 138 -4.56 -12.56 -0.27
CA LYS A 138 -3.28 -12.52 0.46
C LYS A 138 -2.91 -13.88 1.05
N SER A 139 -3.89 -14.61 1.55
CA SER A 139 -3.73 -15.96 2.10
C SER A 139 -3.73 -17.05 1.02
N GLY A 140 -4.21 -16.72 -0.18
CA GLY A 140 -4.12 -17.55 -1.36
C GLY A 140 -2.68 -17.97 -1.56
N THR A 141 -2.46 -19.27 -1.70
CA THR A 141 -1.16 -19.91 -1.84
C THR A 141 -0.33 -19.08 -2.79
N ALA A 142 0.72 -18.43 -2.27
CA ALA A 142 1.73 -17.81 -3.10
C ALA A 142 2.11 -18.88 -4.12
N ALA A 143 1.69 -18.68 -5.39
CA ALA A 143 1.87 -19.69 -6.41
C ALA A 143 3.34 -20.06 -6.38
N GLU A 144 3.64 -21.33 -6.10
CA GLU A 144 5.00 -21.77 -5.89
C GLU A 144 5.80 -21.37 -7.13
N LEU A 145 6.75 -20.46 -6.94
CA LEU A 145 7.52 -19.89 -8.04
C LEU A 145 8.44 -21.00 -8.55
N ALA A 146 7.94 -21.79 -9.48
CA ALA A 146 8.72 -22.82 -10.13
C ALA A 146 9.78 -22.14 -11.01
N PRO A 147 11.08 -22.42 -10.81
CA PRO A 147 12.12 -21.92 -11.69
C PRO A 147 11.85 -22.43 -13.10
N VAL A 148 11.70 -21.49 -14.04
CA VAL A 148 11.48 -21.81 -15.46
C VAL A 148 12.81 -21.68 -16.18
N GLU A 149 13.18 -22.68 -16.97
CA GLU A 149 14.43 -22.70 -17.74
C GLU A 149 14.49 -21.64 -18.86
N SER A 150 13.38 -20.98 -19.18
CA SER A 150 13.35 -19.89 -20.15
C SER A 150 12.24 -18.89 -19.89
N PHE A 151 12.55 -17.61 -20.17
CA PHE A 151 11.58 -16.50 -20.17
C PHE A 151 10.59 -16.51 -21.34
N TYR A 152 10.81 -17.38 -22.33
CA TYR A 152 9.97 -17.48 -23.53
C TYR A 152 9.08 -18.73 -23.48
N THR A 153 7.89 -18.63 -24.05
CA THR A 153 6.99 -19.78 -24.26
C THR A 153 7.68 -20.78 -25.18
N ARG A 154 8.09 -21.93 -24.62
CA ARG A 154 8.64 -23.02 -25.44
C ARG A 154 7.51 -23.83 -26.06
N PRO A 155 7.57 -24.14 -27.36
CA PRO A 155 6.62 -25.07 -27.96
C PRO A 155 6.77 -26.43 -27.28
N LYS A 156 5.65 -26.98 -26.79
CA LYS A 156 5.59 -28.34 -26.27
C LYS A 156 5.33 -29.28 -27.45
N PHE A 157 6.24 -30.20 -27.69
CA PHE A 157 5.99 -31.29 -28.62
C PHE A 157 4.86 -32.15 -28.06
N THR A 158 3.84 -32.39 -28.89
CA THR A 158 2.73 -33.27 -28.56
C THR A 158 2.95 -34.56 -29.33
N GLU A 159 2.71 -35.70 -28.68
CA GLU A 159 2.80 -37.00 -29.36
C GLU A 159 1.74 -37.09 -30.45
N ILE A 160 2.17 -37.48 -31.64
CA ILE A 160 1.29 -37.70 -32.78
C ILE A 160 0.71 -39.11 -32.62
N PRO A 161 -0.63 -39.28 -32.71
CA PRO A 161 -1.25 -40.59 -32.61
C PRO A 161 -0.83 -41.51 -33.77
N ASP A 162 -0.67 -42.81 -33.49
CA ASP A 162 -0.17 -43.82 -34.43
C ASP A 162 -1.03 -43.96 -35.69
N GLU A 163 -2.34 -43.72 -35.58
CA GLU A 163 -3.26 -43.68 -36.71
C GLU A 163 -3.91 -42.29 -36.85
N ILE A 164 -3.74 -41.69 -38.03
CA ILE A 164 -4.35 -40.42 -38.40
C ILE A 164 -5.37 -40.69 -39.51
N SER A 165 -6.65 -40.57 -39.18
CA SER A 165 -7.71 -40.55 -40.20
C SER A 165 -7.55 -39.31 -41.09
N LEU A 166 -7.47 -39.52 -42.41
CA LEU A 166 -7.44 -38.44 -43.41
C LEU A 166 -8.63 -37.48 -43.27
N LYS A 167 -9.81 -38.02 -42.92
CA LYS A 167 -11.01 -37.21 -42.72
C LYS A 167 -10.84 -36.26 -41.53
N SER A 168 -10.34 -36.77 -40.40
CA SER A 168 -10.10 -35.98 -39.19
C SER A 168 -8.95 -34.99 -39.33
N PHE A 169 -7.98 -35.24 -40.23
CA PHE A 169 -6.93 -34.30 -40.56
C PHE A 169 -7.48 -33.06 -41.27
N TRP A 170 -8.31 -33.25 -42.31
CA TRP A 170 -8.88 -32.14 -43.09
C TRP A 170 -10.05 -31.42 -42.41
N GLN A 171 -10.79 -32.11 -41.54
CA GLN A 171 -11.98 -31.54 -40.88
C GLN A 171 -11.72 -31.10 -39.43
N GLY A 172 -10.54 -31.41 -38.88
CA GLY A 172 -10.26 -31.26 -37.46
C GLY A 172 -10.96 -32.33 -36.62
N ARG A 173 -10.35 -32.71 -35.48
CA ARG A 173 -10.98 -33.62 -34.50
C ARG A 173 -12.04 -32.92 -33.67
N HIS A 174 -11.89 -31.62 -33.50
CA HIS A 174 -12.82 -30.75 -32.79
C HIS A 174 -13.25 -29.61 -33.72
N PRO A 175 -14.52 -29.21 -33.69
CA PRO A 175 -14.93 -28.00 -34.38
C PRO A 175 -14.08 -26.83 -33.88
N LEU A 176 -13.62 -25.99 -34.81
CA LEU A 176 -12.94 -24.76 -34.44
C LEU A 176 -13.88 -23.94 -33.54
N PRO A 177 -13.35 -23.26 -32.50
CA PRO A 177 -14.17 -22.36 -31.71
C PRO A 177 -14.80 -21.32 -32.64
N ASN A 178 -16.12 -21.16 -32.54
CA ASN A 178 -16.90 -20.25 -33.39
C ASN A 178 -16.57 -18.77 -33.12
N SER A 179 -15.84 -18.49 -32.04
CA SER A 179 -15.30 -17.18 -31.72
C SER A 179 -13.82 -17.34 -31.39
N ILE A 180 -12.98 -16.58 -32.07
CA ILE A 180 -11.62 -16.32 -31.60
C ILE A 180 -11.79 -15.35 -30.42
N GLU A 181 -11.30 -15.70 -29.24
CA GLU A 181 -11.27 -14.74 -28.12
C GLU A 181 -10.53 -13.50 -28.60
N PRO A 182 -11.18 -12.32 -28.61
CA PRO A 182 -10.51 -11.10 -29.03
C PRO A 182 -9.33 -10.89 -28.09
N SER A 183 -8.14 -10.71 -28.66
CA SER A 183 -6.93 -10.37 -27.90
C SER A 183 -7.28 -9.23 -26.96
N GLU A 184 -7.20 -9.46 -25.65
CA GLU A 184 -7.36 -8.39 -24.69
C GLU A 184 -6.29 -7.34 -24.96
N PRO A 185 -6.66 -6.05 -24.99
CA PRO A 185 -5.68 -5.02 -25.23
C PRO A 185 -4.69 -4.95 -24.06
N ALA A 186 -3.41 -4.84 -24.38
CA ALA A 186 -2.38 -4.59 -23.37
C ALA A 186 -2.77 -3.39 -22.48
N ALA A 187 -2.75 -3.60 -21.16
CA ALA A 187 -3.12 -2.59 -20.17
C ALA A 187 -2.19 -1.36 -20.22
N VAL A 188 -0.93 -1.56 -20.62
CA VAL A 188 0.06 -0.49 -20.79
C VAL A 188 0.40 -0.36 -22.29
N PRO A 189 0.03 0.74 -22.95
CA PRO A 189 0.39 0.97 -24.34
C PRO A 189 1.91 1.10 -24.48
N ALA A 190 2.44 0.58 -25.59
CA ALA A 190 3.86 0.65 -25.95
C ALA A 190 4.84 0.13 -24.87
N MET A 191 4.47 -0.86 -24.06
CA MET A 191 5.30 -1.39 -22.95
C MET A 191 6.73 -1.77 -23.36
N LEU A 192 6.92 -2.35 -24.55
CA LEU A 192 8.26 -2.68 -25.06
C LEU A 192 9.13 -1.44 -25.27
N ILE A 193 8.55 -0.33 -25.72
CA ILE A 193 9.25 0.94 -25.91
C ILE A 193 9.60 1.55 -24.55
N LYS A 194 8.65 1.51 -23.59
CA LYS A 194 8.88 2.02 -22.23
C LYS A 194 10.04 1.33 -21.51
N LYS A 195 10.28 0.04 -21.79
CA LYS A 195 11.44 -0.70 -21.26
C LYS A 195 12.78 -0.24 -21.86
N GLY A 196 12.77 0.32 -23.07
CA GLY A 196 13.97 0.77 -23.78
C GLY A 196 14.55 2.09 -23.29
N GLY A 197 13.82 2.82 -22.44
CA GLY A 197 14.23 4.12 -21.93
C GLY A 197 13.84 5.29 -22.84
N ASP A 198 13.81 6.47 -22.24
CA ASP A 198 13.51 7.72 -22.93
C ASP A 198 14.83 8.33 -23.44
N PHE A 199 14.87 8.77 -24.70
CA PHE A 199 16.08 9.26 -25.41
C PHE A 199 17.12 8.18 -25.83
N PRO A 200 16.75 7.24 -26.73
CA PRO A 200 17.74 6.34 -27.34
C PRO A 200 18.68 7.11 -28.28
N ALA A 201 19.88 6.58 -28.53
CA ALA A 201 20.93 7.26 -29.30
C ALA A 201 20.52 7.69 -30.74
N PHE A 202 19.51 7.05 -31.34
CA PHE A 202 19.00 7.42 -32.66
C PHE A 202 17.97 8.58 -32.61
N TRP A 203 17.48 8.95 -31.43
CA TRP A 203 16.44 9.95 -31.26
C TRP A 203 17.04 11.34 -31.04
N GLN A 204 17.20 12.09 -32.13
CA GLN A 204 17.84 13.41 -32.14
C GLN A 204 16.87 14.58 -31.86
N LYS A 205 15.66 14.30 -31.38
CA LYS A 205 14.66 15.33 -31.08
C LYS A 205 14.68 15.69 -29.59
N GLN A 206 14.23 16.90 -29.27
CA GLN A 206 14.20 17.41 -27.89
C GLN A 206 13.01 16.89 -27.07
N ASN A 207 12.02 16.27 -27.70
CA ASN A 207 10.84 15.70 -27.03
C ASN A 207 11.05 14.22 -26.68
N SER A 208 10.28 13.70 -25.72
CA SER A 208 10.33 12.30 -25.30
C SER A 208 10.07 11.34 -26.47
N PHE A 209 10.93 10.32 -26.61
CA PHE A 209 10.73 9.27 -27.59
C PHE A 209 9.54 8.39 -27.19
N ILE A 210 9.42 8.11 -25.89
CA ILE A 210 8.34 7.28 -25.35
C ILE A 210 6.98 7.92 -25.61
N GLU A 211 6.82 9.22 -25.33
CA GLU A 211 5.55 9.93 -25.54
C GLU A 211 5.11 9.88 -27.01
N VAL A 212 6.03 10.09 -27.94
CA VAL A 212 5.73 10.05 -29.39
C VAL A 212 5.32 8.64 -29.82
N MET A 213 6.05 7.62 -29.38
CA MET A 213 5.74 6.24 -29.73
C MET A 213 4.45 5.73 -29.09
N GLU A 214 4.14 6.20 -27.87
CA GLU A 214 2.88 5.90 -27.19
C GLU A 214 1.68 6.49 -27.95
N ASP A 215 1.77 7.75 -28.38
CA ASP A 215 0.74 8.37 -29.21
C ASP A 215 0.57 7.63 -30.55
N PHE A 216 1.67 7.26 -31.21
CA PHE A 216 1.62 6.49 -32.46
C PHE A 216 0.95 5.12 -32.26
N TYR A 217 1.30 4.41 -31.18
CA TYR A 217 0.73 3.10 -30.84
C TYR A 217 -0.78 3.21 -30.56
N LEU A 218 -1.21 4.26 -29.83
CA LEU A 218 -2.62 4.52 -29.55
C LEU A 218 -3.41 4.86 -30.82
N ARG A 219 -2.84 5.64 -31.74
CA ARG A 219 -3.47 5.97 -33.03
C ARG A 219 -3.59 4.77 -33.94
N MET A 220 -2.52 3.98 -34.09
CA MET A 220 -2.54 2.73 -34.84
C MET A 220 -3.63 1.80 -34.31
N ARG A 221 -3.66 1.57 -32.99
CA ARG A 221 -4.67 0.76 -32.32
C ARG A 221 -6.11 1.22 -32.60
N LYS A 222 -6.37 2.54 -32.55
CA LYS A 222 -7.70 3.09 -32.85
C LYS A 222 -8.14 2.86 -34.29
N ASN A 223 -7.22 2.87 -35.24
CA ASN A 223 -7.54 2.61 -36.65
C ASN A 223 -7.80 1.12 -36.89
N THR A 224 -7.00 0.22 -36.31
CA THR A 224 -7.20 -1.24 -36.49
C THR A 224 -8.51 -1.74 -35.89
N LEU A 225 -8.97 -1.12 -34.79
CA LEU A 225 -10.27 -1.45 -34.17
C LEU A 225 -11.48 -0.85 -34.91
N LYS A 226 -11.30 0.06 -35.88
CA LYS A 226 -12.38 0.58 -36.73
C LYS A 226 -12.62 -0.28 -37.98
N GLU A 227 -11.65 -1.10 -38.36
CA GLU A 227 -11.69 -1.96 -39.56
C GLU A 227 -12.05 -3.42 -39.25
N LEU A 228 -12.27 -3.75 -37.98
CA LEU A 228 -12.80 -5.02 -37.47
C LEU A 228 -14.27 -4.86 -37.08
#